data_AF-A0A392QQE5-F1
#
_entry.id   AF-A0A392QQE5-F1
#
_cell.length_a   1.000
_cell.length_b   1.000
_cell.length_c   1.000
_cell.angle_alpha   90.00
_cell.angle_beta   90.00
_cell.angle_gamma   90.00
#
_symmetry.space_group_name_H-M   'P 1'
#
loop_
_entity.id
_entity.type
_entity.pdbx_description
1 polymer ?
#
loop_
_entity_poly.entity_id
_entity_poly.type
_entity_poly.pdbx_seq_one_letter_code
_entity_poly.pdbx_strand_id
1 'polypeptide(L)'
;MEGSSSNQPQNLPLNFQSGASFFLKGKTMDINYNDFDLVIEQPVDFKALKVNEFDVEKYFTDQGWSKYFDILNGQVYPILVKDFWPRCEIFDKIEAEREYALKVAEDLKNNKGKTREKLGLKEFNETEIRSCVSGAEITLTQSNIAQLLGFPNE
;
A
#
# COMPACT_ATOMS: atom_id res chain seq x y z
N MET A 1 -19.99 -12.78 27.30
CA MET A 1 -18.73 -12.28 26.71
C MET A 1 -19.11 -11.68 25.37
N GLU A 2 -19.38 -10.38 25.37
CA GLU A 2 -19.80 -9.65 24.17
C GLU A 2 -18.57 -9.44 23.28
N GLY A 3 -18.61 -10.00 22.08
CA GLY A 3 -17.61 -9.76 21.06
C GLY A 3 -17.79 -8.36 20.50
N SER A 4 -16.88 -7.45 20.83
CA SER A 4 -16.79 -6.16 20.16
C SER A 4 -16.38 -6.40 18.71
N SER A 5 -17.37 -6.36 17.81
CA SER A 5 -17.15 -6.23 16.37
C SER A 5 -16.46 -4.88 16.13
N SER A 6 -15.16 -4.92 15.89
CA SER A 6 -14.39 -3.77 15.43
C SER A 6 -14.90 -3.38 14.05
N ASN A 7 -15.71 -2.31 13.98
CA ASN A 7 -16.05 -1.65 12.72
C ASN A 7 -14.74 -1.17 12.07
N GLN A 8 -14.21 -1.96 11.14
CA GLN A 8 -13.14 -1.50 10.27
C GLN A 8 -13.68 -0.32 9.44
N PRO A 9 -12.94 0.78 9.30
CA PRO A 9 -13.37 1.91 8.49
C PRO A 9 -13.55 1.45 7.03
N GLN A 10 -14.81 1.34 6.60
CA GLN A 10 -15.22 0.85 5.28
C GLN A 10 -14.86 1.79 4.10
N ASN A 11 -14.09 2.85 4.34
CA ASN A 11 -13.81 3.92 3.36
C ASN A 11 -12.32 4.22 3.16
N LEU A 12 -11.41 3.40 3.69
CA LEU A 12 -10.01 3.50 3.31
C LEU A 12 -9.77 2.67 2.04
N PRO A 13 -9.13 3.22 1.00
CA PRO A 13 -8.72 2.46 -0.18
C PRO A 13 -7.49 1.61 0.17
N LEU A 14 -7.50 0.93 1.31
CA LEU A 14 -6.43 0.10 1.83
C LEU A 14 -7.03 -1.26 2.14
N ASN A 15 -6.50 -2.29 1.50
CA ASN A 15 -6.92 -3.66 1.79
C ASN A 15 -6.25 -4.11 3.09
N PHE A 16 -7.01 -4.18 4.18
CA PHE A 16 -6.54 -4.60 5.51
C PHE A 16 -7.15 -5.93 5.92
N GLN A 17 -6.34 -6.98 6.08
CA GLN A 17 -6.79 -8.24 6.63
C GLN A 17 -6.56 -8.25 8.16
N SER A 18 -7.63 -8.17 8.96
CA SER A 18 -7.53 -8.24 10.44
C SER A 18 -7.83 -9.63 11.03
N GLY A 19 -7.93 -10.67 10.19
CA GLY A 19 -8.26 -12.02 10.63
C GLY A 19 -7.13 -13.03 10.36
N ALA A 20 -6.69 -13.69 11.42
CA ALA A 20 -5.77 -14.85 11.48
C ALA A 20 -4.26 -14.53 11.52
N SER A 21 -3.65 -14.84 12.69
CA SER A 21 -2.22 -14.86 13.03
C SER A 21 -1.43 -13.59 12.73
N PHE A 22 -0.78 -13.00 13.73
CA PHE A 22 0.19 -11.91 13.53
C PHE A 22 1.19 -12.31 12.43
N PHE A 23 1.08 -11.70 11.25
CA PHE A 23 1.98 -11.99 10.14
C PHE A 23 3.30 -11.28 10.40
N LEU A 24 4.31 -12.00 10.87
CA LEU A 24 5.67 -11.48 10.99
C LEU A 24 6.34 -11.58 9.62
N LYS A 25 6.21 -10.51 8.81
CA LYS A 25 6.98 -10.39 7.57
C LYS A 25 8.41 -9.96 7.89
N GLY A 26 9.39 -10.67 7.33
CA GLY A 26 10.81 -10.31 7.44
C GLY A 26 11.06 -8.91 6.91
N LYS A 27 12.03 -8.19 7.48
CA LYS A 27 12.46 -6.92 6.91
C LYS A 27 13.14 -7.19 5.57
N THR A 28 12.72 -6.49 4.52
CA THR A 28 13.38 -6.48 3.22
C THR A 28 14.59 -5.54 3.21
N MET A 29 14.60 -4.55 4.10
CA MET A 29 15.74 -3.65 4.33
C MET A 29 16.25 -3.75 5.76
N ASP A 30 17.56 -4.01 5.91
CA ASP A 30 18.23 -4.03 7.22
C ASP A 30 18.72 -2.63 7.59
N ILE A 31 17.78 -1.81 8.06
CA ILE A 31 18.05 -0.47 8.59
C ILE A 31 17.59 -0.47 10.06
N ASN A 32 18.43 0.07 10.94
CA ASN A 32 18.06 0.27 12.33
C ASN A 32 16.93 1.31 12.42
N TYR A 33 15.96 1.07 13.29
CA TYR A 33 14.84 1.99 13.48
C TYR A 33 15.30 3.42 13.88
N ASN A 34 16.39 3.50 14.65
CA ASN A 34 16.96 4.76 15.12
C ASN A 34 17.74 5.50 14.02
N ASP A 35 18.18 4.79 12.98
CA ASP A 35 18.92 5.37 11.85
C ASP A 35 17.97 5.87 10.74
N PHE A 36 16.65 5.67 10.92
CA PHE A 36 15.63 6.16 10.00
C PHE A 36 15.34 7.65 10.25
N ASP A 37 16.03 8.52 9.53
CA ASP A 37 15.70 9.95 9.49
C ASP A 37 14.64 10.22 8.42
N LEU A 38 13.46 10.66 8.85
CA LEU A 38 12.37 11.04 7.95
C LEU A 38 12.42 12.54 7.71
N VAL A 39 12.68 12.93 6.47
CA VAL A 39 12.55 14.32 6.03
C VAL A 39 11.10 14.54 5.59
N ILE A 40 10.39 15.37 6.34
CA ILE A 40 9.01 15.76 6.03
C ILE A 40 9.07 17.12 5.36
N GLU A 41 8.90 17.15 4.04
CA GLU A 41 8.83 18.38 3.27
C GLU A 41 7.39 18.69 2.91
N GLN A 42 7.10 19.96 2.62
CA GLN A 42 5.88 20.37 1.93
C GLN A 42 6.21 20.37 0.42
N PRO A 43 5.88 19.32 -0.35
CA PRO A 43 6.39 19.19 -1.71
C PRO A 43 5.87 20.29 -2.63
N VAL A 44 4.70 20.87 -2.31
CA VAL A 44 4.09 21.95 -3.09
C VAL A 44 3.67 23.10 -2.21
N ASP A 45 4.35 24.24 -2.36
CA ASP A 45 4.01 25.50 -1.71
C ASP A 45 3.65 26.57 -2.75
N PHE A 46 2.36 26.64 -3.09
CA PHE A 46 1.84 27.65 -4.02
C PHE A 46 2.05 29.09 -3.52
N LYS A 47 2.13 29.32 -2.21
CA LYS A 47 2.38 30.65 -1.65
C LYS A 47 3.82 31.08 -1.93
N ALA A 48 4.77 30.19 -1.67
CA ALA A 48 6.18 30.45 -1.98
C ALA A 48 6.40 30.67 -3.49
N LEU A 49 5.77 29.85 -4.34
CA LEU A 49 5.84 30.03 -5.80
C LEU A 49 5.32 31.41 -6.22
N LYS A 50 4.17 31.82 -5.70
CA LYS A 50 3.56 33.12 -6.00
C LYS A 50 4.41 34.31 -5.57
N VAL A 51 5.08 34.24 -4.42
CA VAL A 51 6.03 35.27 -3.94
C VAL A 51 7.24 35.39 -4.87
N ASN A 52 7.62 34.31 -5.54
CA ASN A 52 8.70 34.29 -6.53
C ASN A 52 8.20 34.50 -7.97
N GLU A 53 7.05 35.17 -8.14
CA GLU A 53 6.45 35.53 -9.44
C GLU A 53 5.94 34.34 -10.28
N PHE A 54 5.79 33.15 -9.68
CA PHE A 54 5.18 31.97 -10.31
C PHE A 54 3.75 31.74 -9.81
N ASP A 55 2.76 32.39 -10.42
CA ASP A 55 1.33 32.16 -10.12
C ASP A 55 0.75 31.02 -10.98
N VAL A 56 1.03 29.78 -10.57
CA VAL A 56 0.60 28.56 -11.28
C VAL A 56 -0.50 27.78 -10.57
N GLU A 57 -0.92 28.20 -9.38
CA GLU A 57 -1.91 27.49 -8.55
C GLU A 57 -3.19 27.22 -9.34
N LYS A 58 -3.73 28.28 -9.97
CA LYS A 58 -4.97 28.21 -10.75
C LYS A 58 -4.89 27.20 -11.91
N TYR A 59 -3.72 27.10 -12.55
CA TYR A 59 -3.51 26.16 -13.66
C TYR A 59 -3.74 24.71 -13.21
N PHE A 60 -3.30 24.35 -12.01
CA PHE A 60 -3.46 22.99 -11.50
C PHE A 60 -4.83 22.75 -10.87
N THR A 61 -5.39 23.74 -10.16
CA THR A 61 -6.74 23.61 -9.58
C THR A 61 -7.81 23.45 -10.66
N ASP A 62 -7.67 24.17 -11.79
CA ASP A 62 -8.60 24.09 -12.93
C ASP A 62 -8.58 22.70 -13.58
N GLN A 63 -7.49 21.95 -13.44
CA GLN A 63 -7.35 20.56 -13.90
C GLN A 63 -7.82 19.53 -12.86
N GLY A 64 -8.31 19.95 -11.70
CA GLY A 64 -8.79 19.06 -10.64
C GLY A 64 -7.71 18.43 -9.76
N TRP A 65 -6.48 18.94 -9.78
CA TRP A 65 -5.35 18.36 -9.02
C TRP A 65 -5.34 18.73 -7.53
N SER A 66 -6.27 19.56 -7.06
CA SER A 66 -6.27 20.07 -5.68
C SER A 66 -6.18 18.94 -4.63
N LYS A 67 -6.99 17.89 -4.80
CA LYS A 67 -7.01 16.74 -3.89
C LYS A 67 -5.65 16.01 -3.82
N TYR A 68 -4.93 15.93 -4.93
CA TYR A 68 -3.60 15.32 -4.97
C TYR A 68 -2.59 16.15 -4.16
N PHE A 69 -2.60 17.47 -4.30
CA PHE A 69 -1.72 18.34 -3.50
C PHE A 69 -2.09 18.35 -2.02
N ASP A 70 -3.39 18.28 -1.69
CA ASP A 70 -3.85 18.14 -0.30
C ASP A 70 -3.31 16.85 0.34
N ILE A 71 -3.24 15.75 -0.43
CA ILE A 71 -2.65 14.48 0.02
C ILE A 71 -1.13 14.61 0.16
N LEU A 72 -0.44 15.21 -0.82
CA LEU A 72 1.01 15.38 -0.78
C LEU A 72 1.49 16.24 0.38
N ASN A 73 0.77 17.32 0.67
CA ASN A 73 1.05 18.22 1.79
C ASN A 73 0.34 17.79 3.09
N GLY A 74 -0.30 16.61 3.08
CA GLY A 74 -1.08 16.10 4.20
C GLY A 74 -0.23 15.69 5.40
N GLN A 75 -0.90 15.21 6.45
CA GLN A 75 -0.20 14.72 7.63
C GLN A 75 0.66 13.50 7.28
N VAL A 76 1.94 13.58 7.61
CA VAL A 76 2.85 12.43 7.56
C VAL A 76 2.79 11.72 8.90
N TYR A 77 2.69 10.38 8.88
CA TYR A 77 2.70 9.53 10.06
C TYR A 77 4.05 8.81 10.17
N PRO A 78 5.05 9.37 10.89
CA PRO A 78 6.42 8.89 10.78
C PRO A 78 6.61 7.46 11.26
N ILE A 79 5.88 7.07 12.32
CA ILE A 79 5.91 5.70 12.86
C ILE A 79 5.40 4.72 11.80
N LEU A 80 4.27 5.04 11.16
CA LEU A 80 3.68 4.20 10.10
C LEU A 80 4.66 4.05 8.93
N VAL A 81 5.29 5.14 8.50
CA VAL A 81 6.28 5.15 7.42
C VAL A 81 7.50 4.27 7.77
N LYS A 82 8.03 4.41 9.00
CA LYS A 82 9.15 3.62 9.51
C LYS A 82 8.82 2.14 9.69
N ASP A 83 7.56 1.80 9.96
CA ASP A 83 7.14 0.40 10.08
C ASP A 83 6.84 -0.21 8.71
N PHE A 84 6.29 0.58 7.79
CA PHE A 84 5.84 0.14 6.47
C PHE A 84 7.00 -0.11 5.51
N TRP A 85 7.88 0.86 5.28
CA TRP A 85 8.88 0.78 4.21
C TRP A 85 9.91 -0.34 4.40
N PRO A 86 10.47 -0.57 5.59
CA PRO A 86 11.48 -1.63 5.78
C PRO A 86 10.97 -3.05 5.55
N ARG A 87 9.64 -3.24 5.48
CA ARG A 87 8.96 -4.53 5.29
C ARG A 87 8.19 -4.59 3.97
N CYS A 88 8.24 -3.53 3.17
CA CYS A 88 7.55 -3.52 1.90
C CYS A 88 8.30 -4.41 0.88
N GLU A 89 7.53 -5.09 0.05
CA GLU A 89 8.04 -5.76 -1.15
C GLU A 89 7.10 -5.48 -2.31
N ILE A 90 7.66 -5.50 -3.51
CA ILE A 90 6.88 -5.46 -4.74
C ILE A 90 6.51 -6.90 -5.07
N PHE A 91 5.22 -7.14 -5.23
CA PHE A 91 4.67 -8.42 -5.65
C PHE A 91 4.03 -8.23 -7.03
N ASP A 92 4.73 -8.70 -8.06
CA ASP A 92 4.29 -8.61 -9.43
C ASP A 92 3.82 -9.97 -9.98
N LYS A 93 3.55 -10.02 -11.28
CA LYS A 93 3.07 -11.23 -11.95
C LYS A 93 4.07 -12.39 -11.88
N ILE A 94 5.37 -12.11 -12.00
CA ILE A 94 6.43 -13.12 -11.96
C ILE A 94 6.48 -13.74 -10.56
N GLU A 95 6.43 -12.91 -9.52
CA GLU A 95 6.36 -13.34 -8.12
C GLU A 95 5.09 -14.16 -7.85
N ALA A 96 3.95 -13.74 -8.41
CA ALA A 96 2.69 -14.49 -8.31
C ALA A 96 2.78 -15.87 -8.96
N GLU A 97 3.34 -15.97 -10.16
CA GLU A 97 3.55 -17.24 -10.86
C GLU A 97 4.54 -18.14 -10.10
N ARG A 98 5.60 -17.57 -9.53
CA ARG A 98 6.58 -18.29 -8.70
C ARG A 98 5.92 -18.86 -7.44
N GLU A 99 5.14 -18.06 -6.71
CA GLU A 99 4.38 -18.50 -5.53
C GLU A 99 3.44 -19.66 -5.88
N TYR A 100 2.72 -19.54 -7.00
CA TYR A 100 1.85 -20.61 -7.49
C TYR A 100 2.63 -21.89 -7.81
N ALA A 101 3.74 -21.78 -8.54
CA ALA A 101 4.57 -22.93 -8.90
C ALA A 101 5.13 -23.64 -7.67
N LEU A 102 5.60 -22.89 -6.66
CA LEU A 102 6.06 -23.44 -5.39
C LEU A 102 4.93 -24.18 -4.66
N LYS A 103 3.74 -23.59 -4.59
CA LYS A 103 2.58 -24.23 -3.93
C LYS A 103 2.12 -25.50 -4.63
N VAL A 104 2.22 -25.55 -5.97
CA VAL A 104 1.98 -26.77 -6.73
C VAL A 104 3.06 -27.83 -6.47
N ALA A 105 4.32 -27.41 -6.35
CA ALA A 105 5.45 -28.31 -6.11
C ALA A 105 5.45 -28.94 -4.70
N GLU A 106 4.89 -28.27 -3.68
CA GLU A 106 4.73 -28.82 -2.33
C GLU A 106 3.97 -30.16 -2.30
N ASP A 107 2.95 -30.31 -3.17
CA ASP A 107 2.20 -31.55 -3.34
C ASP A 107 1.74 -31.71 -4.78
N LEU A 108 2.67 -32.16 -5.63
CA LEU A 108 2.44 -32.31 -7.07
C LEU A 108 1.22 -33.20 -7.39
N LYS A 109 0.93 -34.19 -6.54
CA LYS A 109 -0.15 -35.15 -6.79
C LYS A 109 -1.52 -34.51 -6.58
N ASN A 110 -1.66 -33.72 -5.52
CA ASN A 110 -2.94 -33.13 -5.15
C ASN A 110 -3.13 -31.71 -5.67
N ASN A 111 -2.06 -30.96 -5.96
CA ASN A 111 -2.14 -29.54 -6.30
C ASN A 111 -2.09 -29.24 -7.80
N LYS A 112 -1.65 -30.20 -8.62
CA LYS A 112 -1.57 -30.01 -10.08
C LYS A 112 -2.94 -29.68 -10.69
N GLY A 113 -2.99 -28.59 -11.46
CA GLY A 113 -4.20 -28.14 -12.17
C GLY A 113 -5.25 -27.45 -11.30
N LYS A 114 -4.99 -27.24 -10.00
CA LYS A 114 -5.85 -26.41 -9.15
C LYS A 114 -5.63 -24.92 -9.46
N THR A 115 -6.69 -24.12 -9.31
CA THR A 115 -6.61 -22.66 -9.38
C THR A 115 -5.91 -22.09 -8.14
N ARG A 116 -5.45 -20.83 -8.20
CA ARG A 116 -4.85 -20.12 -7.05
C ARG A 116 -5.76 -20.17 -5.81
N GLU A 117 -7.04 -19.89 -5.99
CA GLU A 117 -8.05 -19.94 -4.92
C GLU A 117 -8.14 -21.33 -4.29
N LYS A 118 -8.18 -22.40 -5.10
CA LYS A 118 -8.22 -23.79 -4.60
C LYS A 118 -6.93 -24.22 -3.90
N LEU A 119 -5.83 -23.49 -4.12
CA LEU A 119 -4.56 -23.66 -3.41
C LEU A 119 -4.46 -22.77 -2.15
N GLY A 120 -5.50 -21.98 -1.85
CA GLY A 120 -5.52 -21.02 -0.74
C GLY A 120 -4.68 -19.78 -1.01
N LEU A 121 -4.30 -19.53 -2.27
CA LEU A 121 -3.54 -18.34 -2.67
C LEU A 121 -4.48 -17.19 -3.05
N LYS A 122 -4.09 -15.96 -2.72
CA LYS A 122 -4.81 -14.76 -3.16
C LYS A 122 -4.80 -14.67 -4.68
N GLU A 123 -5.91 -14.20 -5.24
CA GLU A 123 -5.97 -13.81 -6.65
C GLU A 123 -4.97 -12.68 -6.91
N PHE A 124 -4.33 -12.70 -8.07
CA PHE A 124 -3.42 -11.65 -8.51
C PHE A 124 -4.08 -10.90 -9.66
N ASN A 125 -4.44 -9.64 -9.43
CA ASN A 125 -5.14 -8.80 -10.39
C ASN A 125 -4.22 -7.73 -10.99
N GLU A 126 -3.33 -7.16 -10.17
CA GLU A 126 -2.39 -6.11 -10.55
C GLU A 126 -1.16 -6.17 -9.63
N THR A 127 -0.12 -5.40 -9.95
CA THR A 127 1.07 -5.30 -9.11
C THR A 127 0.74 -4.70 -7.74
N GLU A 128 1.27 -5.33 -6.69
CA GLU A 128 0.97 -4.99 -5.31
C GLU A 128 2.24 -4.55 -4.57
N ILE A 129 2.13 -3.54 -3.72
CA ILE A 129 3.10 -3.26 -2.66
C ILE A 129 2.57 -3.88 -1.39
N ARG A 130 3.23 -4.94 -0.92
CA ARG A 130 2.83 -5.68 0.29
C ARG A 130 3.75 -5.35 1.43
N SER A 131 3.21 -4.90 2.55
CA SER A 131 3.95 -4.70 3.79
C SER A 131 3.20 -5.28 4.99
N CYS A 132 3.85 -5.26 6.15
CA CYS A 132 3.22 -5.56 7.41
C CYS A 132 3.50 -4.43 8.40
N VAL A 133 2.44 -3.85 8.97
CA VAL A 133 2.55 -2.84 10.02
C VAL A 133 1.81 -3.32 11.25
N SER A 134 2.51 -3.38 12.38
CA SER A 134 1.95 -3.85 13.66
C SER A 134 1.27 -5.23 13.58
N GLY A 135 1.78 -6.11 12.72
CA GLY A 135 1.24 -7.46 12.52
C GLY A 135 0.07 -7.56 11.55
N ALA A 136 -0.39 -6.43 11.00
CA ALA A 136 -1.41 -6.39 9.96
C ALA A 136 -0.79 -6.29 8.57
N GLU A 137 -1.28 -7.12 7.66
CA GLU A 137 -0.90 -7.06 6.26
C GLU A 137 -1.55 -5.84 5.60
N ILE A 138 -0.72 -5.05 4.92
CA ILE A 138 -1.15 -3.90 4.14
C ILE A 138 -0.77 -4.16 2.69
N THR A 139 -1.76 -4.08 1.81
CA THR A 139 -1.55 -4.13 0.36
C THR A 139 -1.97 -2.81 -0.26
N LEU A 140 -1.06 -2.20 -1.01
CA LEU A 140 -1.33 -1.05 -1.87
C LEU A 140 -1.27 -1.47 -3.34
N THR A 141 -2.23 -1.02 -4.13
CA THR A 141 -2.25 -1.23 -5.58
C THR A 141 -2.43 0.08 -6.33
N GLN A 142 -2.31 0.06 -7.66
CA GLN A 142 -2.61 1.24 -8.47
C GLN A 142 -4.08 1.62 -8.33
N SER A 143 -4.99 0.63 -8.30
CA SER A 143 -6.43 0.88 -8.10
C SER A 143 -6.74 1.55 -6.76
N ASN A 144 -6.01 1.19 -5.70
CA ASN A 144 -6.14 1.87 -4.41
C ASN A 144 -5.77 3.35 -4.49
N ILE A 145 -4.69 3.69 -5.19
CA ILE A 145 -4.24 5.07 -5.38
C ILE A 145 -5.22 5.84 -6.27
N ALA A 146 -5.65 5.27 -7.40
CA ALA A 146 -6.64 5.90 -8.28
C ALA A 146 -7.95 6.19 -7.54
N GLN A 147 -8.46 5.23 -6.77
CA GLN A 147 -9.64 5.43 -5.92
C GLN A 147 -9.43 6.55 -4.88
N LEU A 148 -8.26 6.59 -4.22
CA LEU A 148 -7.92 7.66 -3.28
C LEU A 148 -7.96 9.03 -3.96
N LEU A 149 -7.47 9.13 -5.19
CA LEU A 149 -7.44 10.36 -5.97
C LEU A 149 -8.78 10.70 -6.64
N GLY A 150 -9.73 9.76 -6.65
CA GLY A 150 -11.02 9.92 -7.32
C GLY A 150 -10.95 9.73 -8.84
N PHE A 151 -9.93 9.03 -9.32
CA PHE A 151 -9.80 8.63 -10.71
C PHE A 151 -10.49 7.28 -10.96
N PRO A 152 -11.02 7.06 -12.19
CA PRO A 152 -11.53 5.75 -12.56
C PRO A 152 -10.40 4.72 -12.56
N ASN A 153 -10.72 3.50 -12.13
CA ASN A 153 -9.87 2.34 -12.38
C ASN A 153 -10.19 1.85 -13.80
N GLU A 154 -9.20 1.86 -14.68
CA GLU A 154 -9.30 1.33 -16.06
C GLU A 154 -9.14 -0.19 -16.11
#